data_AF-R1FLT9-F1
#
_entry.id   AF-R1FLT9-F1
#
_cell.length_a   1.000
_cell.length_b   1.000
_cell.length_c   1.000
_cell.angle_alpha   90.00
_cell.angle_beta   90.00
_cell.angle_gamma   90.00
#
_symmetry.space_group_name_H-M   'P 1'
#
loop_
_entity.id
_entity.type
_entity.pdbx_description
1 polymer ?
#
loop_
_entity_poly.entity_id
_entity_poly.type
_entity_poly.pdbx_seq_one_letter_code
_entity_poly.pdbx_strand_id
1 'polypeptide(L)' 'MSDPVMAADGHSYERSAIERWLATKSTSPMTGEALVQSFLAPNHTLRRQIRDALCKN' A
#
# COMPACT_ATOMS: atom_id res chain seq x y z
N MET A 1 4.44 6.62 5.38
CA MET A 1 4.08 5.18 5.34
C MET A 1 5.11 4.43 6.16
N SER A 2 4.69 3.80 7.24
CA SER A 2 5.54 3.00 8.12
C SER A 2 5.53 1.53 7.73
N ASP A 3 4.39 1.03 7.24
CA ASP A 3 4.23 -0.33 6.74
C ASP A 3 3.63 -0.34 5.33
N PRO A 4 4.44 -0.03 4.30
CA PRO A 4 3.96 -0.02 2.92
C PRO A 4 3.67 -1.45 2.42
N VAL A 5 2.50 -1.61 1.80
CA VAL A 5 2.04 -2.84 1.14
C VAL A 5 1.61 -2.56 -0.30
N MET A 6 1.83 -3.50 -1.19
CA MET A 6 1.42 -3.46 -2.59
C MET A 6 0.11 -4.22 -2.77
N ALA A 7 -0.85 -3.60 -3.45
CA ALA A 7 -2.09 -4.26 -3.88
C ALA A 7 -1.96 -4.82 -5.31
N ALA A 8 -3.00 -5.53 -5.77
CA ALA A 8 -3.04 -6.21 -7.07
C ALA A 8 -2.85 -5.30 -8.29
N ASP A 9 -3.11 -4.01 -8.12
CA ASP A 9 -2.96 -2.96 -9.13
C ASP A 9 -1.51 -2.44 -9.26
N GLY A 10 -0.58 -2.96 -8.45
CA GLY A 10 0.82 -2.56 -8.43
C GLY A 10 1.10 -1.29 -7.61
N HIS A 11 0.08 -0.64 -7.04
CA HIS A 11 0.27 0.52 -6.20
C HIS A 11 0.61 0.13 -4.76
N SER A 12 1.39 0.98 -4.09
CA SER A 12 1.74 0.80 -2.69
C SER A 12 0.97 1.76 -1.79
N TYR A 13 0.44 1.24 -0.69
CA TYR A 13 -0.37 1.96 0.30
C TYR A 13 0.17 1.71 1.72
N GLU A 14 -0.17 2.58 2.65
CA GLU A 14 -0.02 2.26 4.09
C GLU A 14 -0.99 1.13 4.44
N ARG A 15 -0.50 0.05 5.08
CA ARG A 15 -1.31 -1.14 5.40
C ARG A 15 -2.63 -0.79 6.05
N SER A 16 -2.58 -0.02 7.14
CA SER A 16 -3.78 0.34 7.91
C SER A 16 -4.81 1.13 7.09
N ALA A 17 -4.35 1.92 6.11
CA ALA A 17 -5.22 2.71 5.25
C ALA A 17 -5.91 1.83 4.20
N ILE A 18 -5.17 0.97 3.50
CA ILE A 18 -5.76 0.08 2.48
C ILE A 18 -6.64 -1.01 3.12
N GLU A 19 -6.29 -1.53 4.29
CA GLU A 19 -7.16 -2.47 5.02
C GLU A 19 -8.49 -1.82 5.40
N ARG A 20 -8.48 -0.58 5.91
CA ARG A 20 -9.71 0.18 6.20
C ARG A 20 -10.54 0.45 4.96
N TRP A 21 -9.89 0.76 3.84
CA TRP A 21 -10.57 0.95 2.56
C TRP A 21 -11.26 -0.34 2.08
N LEU A 22 -10.51 -1.45 2.10
CA LEU A 22 -11.00 -2.76 1.66
C LEU A 22 -12.11 -3.35 2.54
N ALA A 23 -12.28 -2.84 3.77
CA ALA A 23 -13.41 -3.18 4.63
C ALA A 23 -14.77 -2.71 4.07
N THR A 24 -14.79 -1.74 3.15
CA THR A 24 -16.03 -1.16 2.61
C THR A 24 -16.08 -1.09 1.08
N LYS A 25 -14.94 -1.26 0.40
CA LYS A 25 -14.79 -1.10 -1.04
C LYS A 25 -13.90 -2.22 -1.60
N SER A 26 -14.07 -2.57 -2.86
CA SER A 26 -13.23 -3.57 -3.55
C SER A 26 -12.46 -2.96 -4.72
N THR A 27 -12.10 -1.69 -4.60
CA THR A 27 -11.44 -0.90 -5.66
C THR A 27 -10.11 -0.34 -5.20
N SER A 28 -9.25 0.02 -6.14
CA SER A 28 -8.01 0.74 -5.92
C SER A 28 -8.32 2.14 -5.39
N PRO A 29 -7.74 2.57 -4.25
CA PRO A 29 -7.85 3.96 -3.81
C PRO A 29 -7.27 4.97 -4.81
N MET A 30 -6.26 4.57 -5.58
CA MET A 30 -5.54 5.43 -6.53
C MET A 30 -6.33 5.62 -7.83
N THR A 31 -6.89 4.54 -8.37
CA THR A 31 -7.49 4.54 -9.72
C THR A 31 -9.00 4.43 -9.73
N GLY A 32 -9.62 3.98 -8.64
CA GLY A 32 -11.05 3.68 -8.58
C GLY A 32 -11.45 2.36 -9.25
N GLU A 33 -10.55 1.71 -9.99
CA GLU A 33 -10.79 0.43 -10.66
C GLU A 33 -10.91 -0.74 -9.68
N ALA A 34 -11.62 -1.79 -10.07
CA ALA A 34 -11.77 -2.99 -9.25
C ALA A 34 -10.42 -3.68 -8.98
N LEU A 35 -10.17 -4.03 -7.72
CA LEU A 35 -9.03 -4.87 -7.37
C LEU A 35 -9.42 -6.33 -7.57
N VAL A 36 -8.75 -7.00 -8.52
CA VAL A 36 -9.01 -8.41 -8.85
C VAL A 36 -8.82 -9.33 -7.63
N GLN A 37 -7.97 -8.93 -6.68
CA GLN A 37 -7.71 -9.63 -5.43
C GLN A 37 -7.44 -8.62 -4.30
N SER A 38 -7.88 -8.95 -3.08
CA SER A 38 -7.66 -8.16 -1.86
C SER A 38 -6.35 -8.49 -1.14
N PHE A 39 -5.50 -9.34 -1.73
CA PHE A 39 -4.20 -9.67 -1.18
C PHE A 39 -3.27 -8.46 -1.17
N LEU A 40 -2.55 -8.28 -0.05
CA LEU A 40 -1.62 -7.18 0.17
C LEU A 40 -0.22 -7.75 0.44
N ALA A 41 0.72 -7.50 -0.48
CA ALA A 41 2.10 -7.94 -0.37
C ALA A 41 2.94 -6.88 0.37
N PRO A 42 3.76 -7.21 1.38
CA PRO A 42 4.68 -6.23 1.97
C PRO A 42 5.65 -5.63 0.94
N ASN A 43 5.83 -4.30 0.93
CA ASN A 43 6.81 -3.64 0.08
C ASN A 43 8.07 -3.26 0.88
N HIS A 44 8.95 -4.25 1.08
CA HIS A 44 10.19 -4.08 1.86
C HIS A 44 11.15 -3.05 1.25
N THR A 45 11.24 -2.98 -0.08
CA THR A 45 12.09 -2.02 -0.80
C THR A 45 11.66 -0.60 -0.51
N LEU A 46 10.37 -0.28 -0.68
CA LEU A 46 9.84 1.05 -0.38
C LEU A 46 9.99 1.39 1.12
N ARG A 47 9.75 0.43 2.01
CA ARG A 47 9.95 0.63 3.46
C ARG A 47 11.38 1.02 3.79
N ARG A 48 12.36 0.39 3.15
CA ARG A 48 13.78 0.73 3.31
C ARG A 48 14.07 2.13 2.76
N GLN A 49 13.60 2.45 1.56
CA GLN A 49 13.80 3.77 0.95
C GLN A 49 13.25 4.91 1.82
N ILE A 50 12.05 4.76 2.36
CA ILE A 50 11.44 5.75 3.26
C ILE A 50 12.30 5.94 4.53
N ARG A 51 12.73 4.84 5.14
CA ARG A 51 13.59 4.89 6.34
C ARG A 51 14.92 5.57 6.06
N ASP A 52 15.57 5.18 4.99
CA ASP A 52 16.86 5.75 4.58
C ASP A 52 16.74 7.25 4.29
N ALA A 53 15.62 7.69 3.70
CA ALA A 53 15.35 9.11 3.46
C ALA A 53 15.16 9.88 4.78
N LEU A 54 14.43 9.33 5.75
CA LEU A 54 14.21 9.96 7.05
C LEU A 54 15.47 10.06 7.91
N CYS A 55 16.42 9.12 7.77
CA CYS A 55 17.70 9.15 8.51
C CYS A 55 18.75 10.10 7.91
N LYS A 56 18.54 10.63 6.70
CA LYS A 56 19.46 11.58 6.03
C LYS A 56 19.14 13.05 6.31
N ASN A 57 18.12 13.31 7.12
CA ASN A 57 17.65 14.61 7.56
C ASN A 57 17.84 14.76 9.07
#